data_AF-A0A543CND6-F1
#
_entry.id   AF-A0A543CND6-F1
#
_cell.length_a   1.000
_cell.length_b   1.000
_cell.length_c   1.000
_cell.angle_alpha   90.00
_cell.angle_beta   90.00
_cell.angle_gamma   90.00
#
_symmetry.space_group_name_H-M   'P 1'
#
loop_
_entity.id
_entity.type
_entity.pdbx_description
1 polymer ?
#
loop_
_entity_poly.entity_id
_entity_poly.type
_entity_poly.pdbx_seq_one_letter_code
_entity_poly.pdbx_strand_id
1 'polypeptide(L)'
;MGLYRTHQDYQEIREWENRLRALVESLSDRLEAAQREDALEFLAHGESGLLIEFLSYCVGEYGHPLADAERTELLAVATASGEQVRARVARDLGEAS
;
A
#
# COMPACT_ATOMS: atom_id res chain seq x y z
N MET A 1 -25.79 25.30 9.10
CA MET A 1 -25.17 24.71 7.89
C MET A 1 -24.14 23.70 8.37
N GLY A 2 -24.48 22.46 8.69
CA GLY A 2 -25.03 21.43 7.81
C GLY A 2 -23.98 20.33 7.71
N LEU A 3 -23.87 19.54 8.80
CA LEU A 3 -22.87 18.50 9.07
C LEU A 3 -23.04 17.28 8.14
N TYR A 4 -22.89 17.46 6.82
CA TYR A 4 -22.98 16.39 5.80
C TYR A 4 -21.61 15.84 5.39
N ARG A 5 -20.58 16.00 6.22
CA ARG A 5 -19.19 15.58 5.97
C ARG A 5 -18.84 14.21 6.59
N THR A 6 -19.86 13.38 6.86
CA THR A 6 -19.82 12.48 8.03
C THR A 6 -20.18 11.02 7.78
N HIS A 7 -20.54 10.61 6.56
CA HIS A 7 -20.76 9.19 6.27
C HIS A 7 -20.03 8.72 5.02
N GLN A 8 -20.07 9.53 3.95
CA GLN A 8 -19.37 9.21 2.71
C GLN A 8 -17.85 9.19 2.92
N ASP A 9 -17.27 10.21 3.55
CA ASP A 9 -15.84 10.26 3.88
C ASP A 9 -15.40 9.07 4.76
N TYR A 10 -16.24 8.63 5.70
CA TYR A 10 -15.95 7.47 6.55
C TYR A 10 -16.00 6.15 5.79
N GLN A 11 -16.90 6.02 4.82
CA GLN A 11 -16.93 4.84 3.96
C GLN A 11 -15.70 4.80 3.06
N GLU A 12 -15.32 5.93 2.46
CA GLU A 12 -14.12 6.04 1.62
C GLU A 12 -12.84 5.72 2.42
N ILE A 13 -12.73 6.22 3.66
CA ILE A 13 -11.59 5.88 4.55
C ILE A 13 -11.58 4.38 4.88
N ARG A 14 -12.72 3.78 5.21
CA ARG A 14 -12.77 2.34 5.52
C ARG A 14 -12.49 1.47 4.31
N GLU A 15 -12.99 1.85 3.15
CA GLU A 15 -12.68 1.17 1.88
C GLU A 15 -11.20 1.25 1.59
N TRP A 16 -10.58 2.41 1.81
CA TRP A 16 -9.15 2.61 1.68
C TRP A 16 -8.34 1.74 2.66
N GLU A 17 -8.69 1.74 3.95
CA GLU A 17 -8.02 0.90 4.95
C GLU A 17 -8.17 -0.59 4.65
N ASN A 18 -9.35 -1.04 4.21
CA ASN A 18 -9.60 -2.42 3.83
C ASN A 18 -8.77 -2.83 2.61
N ARG A 19 -8.64 -1.92 1.64
CA ARG A 19 -7.83 -2.12 0.43
C ARG A 19 -6.35 -2.29 0.80
N LEU A 20 -5.81 -1.43 1.67
CA LEU A 20 -4.44 -1.56 2.18
C LEU A 20 -4.24 -2.84 3.00
N ARG A 21 -5.21 -3.22 3.84
CA ARG A 21 -5.17 -4.47 4.60
C ARG A 21 -5.11 -5.69 3.67
N ALA A 22 -5.96 -5.74 2.66
CA ALA A 22 -5.99 -6.82 1.69
C ALA A 22 -4.66 -6.93 0.91
N LEU A 23 -4.04 -5.79 0.61
CA LEU A 23 -2.72 -5.76 -0.02
C LEU A 23 -1.62 -6.34 0.90
N VAL A 24 -1.60 -5.96 2.18
CA VAL A 24 -0.70 -6.56 3.18
C VAL A 24 -0.92 -8.06 3.29
N GLU A 25 -2.17 -8.52 3.32
CA GLU A 25 -2.51 -9.95 3.38
C GLU A 25 -2.05 -10.70 2.13
N SER A 26 -2.25 -10.14 0.93
CA SER A 26 -1.80 -10.74 -0.33
C SER A 26 -0.29 -10.89 -0.41
N LEU A 27 0.46 -9.93 0.16
CA LEU A 27 1.91 -9.94 0.14
C LEU A 27 2.52 -10.68 1.34
N SER A 28 1.71 -10.99 2.35
CA SER A 28 2.18 -11.53 3.63
C SER A 28 3.01 -12.81 3.53
N ASP A 29 2.68 -13.71 2.61
CA ASP A 29 3.43 -14.96 2.44
C ASP A 29 4.86 -14.73 1.90
N ARG A 30 5.14 -13.52 1.41
CA ARG A 30 6.44 -13.08 0.90
C ARG A 30 7.17 -12.18 1.89
N LEU A 31 6.53 -11.80 3.00
CA LEU A 31 7.12 -10.97 4.04
C LEU A 31 7.64 -11.86 5.17
N GLU A 32 8.80 -11.52 5.71
CA GLU A 32 9.25 -12.04 6.99
C GLU A 32 8.31 -11.60 8.12
N ALA A 33 8.32 -12.33 9.24
CA ALA A 33 7.45 -12.03 10.38
C ALA A 33 7.60 -10.57 10.86
N ALA A 34 8.83 -10.08 10.97
CA ALA A 34 9.10 -8.70 11.38
C ALA A 34 8.58 -7.67 10.35
N GLN A 35 8.79 -7.92 9.05
CA GLN A 35 8.27 -7.03 7.99
C GLN A 35 6.74 -6.98 8.00
N ARG A 36 6.09 -8.11 8.29
CA ARG A 36 4.64 -8.18 8.42
C ARG A 36 4.15 -7.39 9.63
N GLU A 37 4.86 -7.46 10.76
CA GLU A 37 4.56 -6.66 11.94
C GLU A 37 4.69 -5.16 11.63
N ASP A 38 5.78 -4.74 10.99
CA ASP A 38 6.01 -3.34 10.59
C ASP A 38 4.91 -2.84 9.64
N ALA A 39 4.52 -3.66 8.65
CA ALA A 39 3.43 -3.32 7.72
C ALA A 39 2.08 -3.15 8.44
N LEU A 40 1.79 -3.99 9.44
CA LEU A 40 0.58 -3.87 10.25
C LEU A 40 0.63 -2.65 11.18
N GLU A 41 1.82 -2.27 11.66
CA GLU A 41 2.03 -1.08 12.48
C GLU A 41 1.76 0.20 11.67
N PHE A 42 2.31 0.33 10.46
CA PHE A 42 1.99 1.47 9.58
C PHE A 42 0.49 1.57 9.28
N LEU A 43 -0.17 0.43 9.05
CA LEU A 43 -1.62 0.40 8.83
C LEU A 43 -2.39 0.87 10.08
N ALA A 44 -1.98 0.44 11.28
CA ALA A 44 -2.61 0.83 12.53
C ALA A 44 -2.43 2.32 12.86
N HIS A 45 -1.32 2.92 12.42
CA HIS A 45 -1.05 4.35 12.58
C HIS A 45 -1.63 5.22 11.45
N GLY A 46 -2.27 4.62 10.44
CA GLY A 46 -2.81 5.35 9.30
C GLY A 46 -1.75 5.89 8.35
N GLU A 47 -0.52 5.39 8.43
CA GLU A 47 0.64 5.83 7.64
C GLU A 47 0.66 5.17 6.27
N SER A 48 -0.42 5.38 5.51
CA SER A 48 -0.70 4.69 4.22
C SER A 48 0.44 4.85 3.21
N GLY A 49 1.04 6.04 3.10
CA GLY A 49 2.14 6.28 2.18
C GLY A 49 3.40 5.48 2.54
N LEU A 50 3.77 5.46 3.83
CA LEU A 50 4.92 4.69 4.31
C LEU A 50 4.68 3.19 4.16
N LEU A 51 3.46 2.71 4.44
CA LEU A 51 3.09 1.32 4.21
C LEU A 51 3.34 0.91 2.75
N ILE A 52 2.87 1.71 1.79
CA ILE A 52 2.98 1.40 0.37
C ILE A 52 4.45 1.38 -0.08
N GLU A 53 5.24 2.38 0.34
CA GLU A 53 6.69 2.43 0.05
C GLU A 53 7.44 1.26 0.70
N PHE A 54 7.07 0.88 1.93
CA PHE A 54 7.67 -0.24 2.62
C PHE A 54 7.36 -1.57 1.91
N LEU A 55 6.12 -1.77 1.48
CA LEU A 55 5.73 -2.96 0.72
C LEU A 55 6.45 -3.03 -0.63
N SER A 56 6.58 -1.92 -1.36
CA SER A 56 7.32 -1.90 -2.63
C SER A 56 8.80 -2.20 -2.46
N TYR A 57 9.41 -1.65 -1.40
CA TYR A 57 10.78 -1.96 -1.03
C TYR A 57 10.96 -3.45 -0.71
N CYS A 58 10.10 -4.02 0.14
CA CYS A 58 10.20 -5.43 0.52
C CYS A 58 10.03 -6.39 -0.67
N VAL A 59 9.17 -6.08 -1.63
CA VAL A 59 8.98 -6.96 -2.80
C VAL A 59 10.06 -6.74 -3.86
N GLY A 60 10.52 -5.49 -4.05
CA GLY A 60 11.54 -5.13 -5.02
C GLY A 60 12.95 -5.57 -4.61
N GLU A 61 13.38 -5.26 -3.39
CA GLU A 61 14.72 -5.54 -2.89
C GLU A 61 14.96 -7.04 -2.71
N TYR A 62 13.97 -7.77 -2.20
CA TYR A 62 14.09 -9.20 -1.92
C TYR A 62 13.76 -10.07 -3.15
N GLY A 63 13.49 -9.44 -4.30
CA GLY A 63 13.33 -10.12 -5.58
C GLY A 63 12.12 -11.06 -5.63
N HIS A 64 11.06 -10.76 -4.88
CA HIS A 64 9.86 -11.57 -4.87
C HIS A 64 9.01 -11.26 -6.11
N PRO A 65 8.79 -12.23 -7.01
CA PRO A 65 7.95 -11.99 -8.17
C PRO A 65 6.51 -11.71 -7.72
N LEU A 66 6.02 -10.53 -8.08
CA LEU A 66 4.62 -10.16 -7.98
C LEU A 66 3.83 -10.72 -9.16
N ALA A 67 2.61 -11.17 -8.91
CA ALA A 67 1.63 -11.36 -9.97
C ALA A 67 1.23 -10.00 -10.56
N ASP A 68 0.81 -9.99 -11.83
CA ASP A 68 0.40 -8.75 -12.52
C ASP A 68 -0.71 -7.99 -11.77
N ALA A 69 -1.64 -8.73 -11.13
CA ALA A 69 -2.71 -8.15 -10.33
C ALA A 69 -2.17 -7.44 -9.06
N GLU A 70 -1.21 -8.05 -8.36
CA GLU A 70 -0.58 -7.49 -7.16
C GLU A 70 0.23 -6.24 -7.52
N ARG A 71 0.99 -6.31 -8.61
CA ARG A 71 1.76 -5.18 -9.16
C ARG A 71 0.84 -4.01 -9.54
N THR A 72 -0.23 -4.30 -10.28
CA THR A 72 -1.22 -3.30 -10.70
C THR A 72 -1.87 -2.64 -9.48
N GLU A 73 -2.21 -3.44 -8.47
CA GLU A 73 -2.81 -2.94 -7.25
C GLU A 73 -1.84 -2.06 -6.45
N LEU A 74 -0.57 -2.47 -6.30
CA LEU A 74 0.47 -1.69 -5.63
C LEU A 74 0.66 -0.31 -6.29
N LEU A 75 0.71 -0.27 -7.62
CA LEU A 75 0.83 0.97 -8.39
C LEU A 75 -0.44 1.84 -8.29
N ALA A 76 -1.61 1.22 -8.24
CA ALA A 76 -2.88 1.93 -8.11
C ALA A 76 -2.99 2.63 -6.74
N VAL A 77 -2.65 1.94 -5.65
CA VAL A 77 -2.63 2.56 -4.31
C VAL A 77 -1.52 3.61 -4.17
N ALA A 78 -0.37 3.40 -4.80
CA ALA A 78 0.71 4.38 -4.83
C ALA A 78 0.28 5.67 -5.56
N THR A 79 -0.41 5.52 -6.69
CA THR A 79 -0.96 6.65 -7.45
C THR A 79 -1.98 7.44 -6.63
N ALA A 80 -2.86 6.75 -5.90
CA ALA A 80 -3.82 7.40 -5.00
C ALA A 80 -3.14 8.15 -3.84
N SER A 81 -1.95 7.72 -3.42
CA SER A 81 -1.16 8.35 -2.35
C SER A 81 -0.31 9.54 -2.84
N GLY A 82 -0.18 9.73 -4.15
CA GLY A 82 0.48 10.86 -4.79
C GLY A 82 1.69 10.48 -5.63
N GLU A 83 2.10 11.40 -6.50
CA GLU A 83 3.11 11.14 -7.53
C GLU A 83 4.49 10.77 -6.98
N GLN A 84 4.87 11.29 -5.80
CA GLN A 84 6.14 10.94 -5.17
C GLN A 84 6.17 9.49 -4.70
N VAL A 85 5.09 9.01 -4.07
CA VAL A 85 4.94 7.62 -3.63
C VAL A 85 4.94 6.71 -4.86
N ARG A 86 4.15 7.05 -5.88
CA ARG A 86 4.13 6.34 -7.16
C ARG A 86 5.51 6.20 -7.79
N ALA A 87 6.28 7.30 -7.86
CA ALA A 87 7.60 7.27 -8.48
C ALA A 87 8.59 6.37 -7.73
N ARG A 88 8.53 6.35 -6.39
CA ARG A 88 9.34 5.45 -5.55
C ARG A 88 8.96 4.00 -5.78
N VAL A 89 7.67 3.69 -5.71
CA VAL A 89 7.14 2.34 -5.95
C VAL A 89 7.51 1.83 -7.34
N ALA A 90 7.30 2.64 -8.39
CA ALA A 90 7.66 2.28 -9.75
C ALA A 90 9.16 1.99 -9.90
N ARG A 91 10.01 2.75 -9.22
CA ARG A 91 11.46 2.49 -9.18
C ARG A 91 11.77 1.16 -8.49
N ASP A 92 11.18 0.89 -7.33
CA ASP A 92 11.43 -0.35 -6.58
C ASP A 92 10.97 -1.60 -7.35
N LEU A 93 9.90 -1.45 -8.14
CA LEU A 93 9.37 -2.51 -9.03
C LEU A 93 10.15 -2.67 -10.35
N GLY A 94 11.16 -1.83 -10.59
CA GLY A 94 11.97 -1.86 -11.82
C GLY A 94 11.28 -1.27 -13.06
N GLU A 95 10.26 -0.42 -12.89
CA GLU A 95 9.53 0.23 -13.99
C GLU A 95 10.08 1.62 -14.35
N ALA A 96 11.04 2.14 -13.56
CA ALA A 96 11.75 3.37 -13.90
C ALA A 96 12.74 3.11 -15.05
N SER A 97 12.27 3.27 -16.29
CA SER A 97 13.07 3.28 -17.51
C SER A 97 13.02 4.63 -18.22
#